data_AF-A0A533V6Y8-F1
#
_entry.id   AF-A0A533V6Y8-F1
#
_cell.length_a   1.000
_cell.length_b   1.000
_cell.length_c   1.000
_cell.angle_alpha   90.00
_cell.angle_beta   90.00
_cell.angle_gamma   90.00
#
_symmetry.space_group_name_H-M   'P 1'
#
loop_
_entity.id
_entity.type
_entity.pdbx_description
1 polymer ?
#
loop_
_entity_poly.entity_id
_entity_poly.type
_entity_poly.pdbx_seq_one_letter_code
_entity_poly.pdbx_strand_id
1 'polypeptide(L)'
;MLVRVALTIAGSDSSGGAGIQADIKTMSALGIYPCTVITAITSQNTSIVDHVLPLDPHTIKKQLRSILSDIPIHAIKIGMVYNNEIITCVSHSLKNLKIPIVLDPILAAGTGALLLQEESLSEFKTKLIPVCDLITPNIQEAEKLSGIEIKSEGDIRKTALNIQKKGAKNVIVKGGHFKNNDAIIMDTILDESGKFTVIKNPRVKVVETHGSGCNFSAAITAFLALKFPLVRACIMANKYVHNSIINTVKIGKGIPVNNPISTMYEDSCKYKVLEELTNAVDQLTKIKNFERLIPETQSNIVYAIPSAKNVEDVAGVDGRIVKVGNRAVPSSSIKFGASRHVATSILEYMKFNQLVRSALNIKNDEKILDKCNRLFSITHYEREKEPRTIKNKEGNSIPWGVNQALSENPDADIIYHKGDIGKEPMIIIFGQNPRDVVNKVKRILSNMKFD
;
A
#
# COMPACT_ATOMS: atom_id res chain seq x y z
N MET A 1 -4.29 -14.42 21.31
CA MET A 1 -3.01 -14.17 20.61
C MET A 1 -2.02 -13.60 21.59
N LEU A 2 -0.78 -14.09 21.62
CA LEU A 2 0.30 -13.41 22.35
C LEU A 2 0.60 -12.08 21.65
N VAL A 3 0.30 -10.96 22.30
CA VAL A 3 0.59 -9.63 21.77
C VAL A 3 2.10 -9.42 21.80
N ARG A 4 2.70 -9.18 20.63
CA ARG A 4 4.09 -8.75 20.53
C ARG A 4 4.15 -7.23 20.62
N VAL A 5 5.18 -6.75 21.30
CA VAL A 5 5.38 -5.32 21.59
C VAL A 5 6.74 -4.90 21.07
N ALA A 6 6.79 -3.79 20.34
CA ALA A 6 8.04 -3.14 19.95
C ALA A 6 8.08 -1.71 20.46
N LEU A 7 9.28 -1.25 20.82
CA LEU A 7 9.51 0.12 21.27
C LEU A 7 10.22 0.92 20.17
N THR A 8 9.73 2.11 19.84
CA THR A 8 10.51 3.09 19.07
C THR A 8 11.02 4.22 19.97
N ILE A 9 12.28 4.60 19.78
CA ILE A 9 12.96 5.72 20.44
C ILE A 9 13.33 6.71 19.34
N ALA A 10 12.52 7.74 19.12
CA ALA A 10 12.68 8.65 17.98
C ALA A 10 12.00 10.01 18.20
N GLY A 11 12.24 10.94 17.27
CA GLY A 11 11.56 12.22 17.23
C GLY A 11 10.09 12.11 16.78
N SER A 12 9.27 13.07 17.21
CA SER A 12 7.88 13.25 16.79
C SER A 12 7.81 14.18 15.58
N ASP A 13 7.32 13.67 14.45
CA ASP A 13 7.06 14.44 13.23
C ASP A 13 5.61 14.92 13.22
N SER A 14 5.43 16.25 13.29
CA SER A 14 4.10 16.89 13.29
C SER A 14 3.24 16.58 12.06
N SER A 15 3.85 16.24 10.91
CA SER A 15 3.11 15.85 9.70
C SER A 15 2.59 14.42 9.75
N GLY A 16 3.12 13.60 10.67
CA GLY A 16 2.81 12.18 10.79
C GLY A 16 3.36 11.30 9.67
N GLY A 17 4.30 11.80 8.86
CA GLY A 17 4.89 11.08 7.73
C GLY A 17 6.14 10.26 8.07
N ALA A 18 6.90 10.68 9.08
CA ALA A 18 8.10 10.01 9.60
C ALA A 18 8.05 9.90 11.14
N GLY A 19 9.22 9.76 11.78
CA GLY A 19 9.35 9.73 13.23
C GLY A 19 8.55 8.60 13.90
N ILE A 20 8.21 8.82 15.17
CA ILE A 20 7.39 7.86 15.94
C ILE A 20 6.03 7.59 15.28
N GLN A 21 5.47 8.55 14.53
CA GLN A 21 4.18 8.39 13.87
C GLN A 21 4.24 7.35 12.75
N ALA A 22 5.29 7.38 11.92
CA ALA A 22 5.50 6.34 10.91
C ALA A 22 5.80 4.99 11.55
N ASP A 23 6.55 4.99 12.66
CA ASP A 23 6.88 3.76 13.39
C ASP A 23 5.63 3.09 13.97
N ILE A 24 4.78 3.83 14.67
CA ILE A 24 3.50 3.35 15.22
C ILE A 24 2.63 2.75 14.11
N LYS A 25 2.45 3.49 13.01
CA LYS A 25 1.64 3.04 11.87
C LYS A 25 2.17 1.74 11.28
N THR A 26 3.48 1.64 11.11
CA THR A 26 4.16 0.47 10.54
C THR A 26 4.03 -0.74 11.46
N MET A 27 4.36 -0.59 12.74
CA MET A 27 4.27 -1.66 13.73
C MET A 27 2.82 -2.16 13.87
N SER A 28 1.86 -1.24 13.94
CA SER A 28 0.43 -1.58 14.04
C SER A 28 -0.07 -2.37 12.82
N ALA A 29 0.29 -1.95 11.61
CA ALA A 29 -0.08 -2.64 10.38
C ALA A 29 0.55 -4.05 10.26
N LEU A 30 1.66 -4.29 10.94
CA LEU A 30 2.32 -5.60 11.03
C LEU A 30 1.88 -6.41 12.26
N GLY A 31 0.83 -5.98 12.97
CA GLY A 31 0.24 -6.70 14.10
C GLY A 31 1.06 -6.61 15.40
N ILE A 32 1.91 -5.58 15.52
CA ILE A 32 2.73 -5.32 16.71
C ILE A 32 2.15 -4.14 17.47
N TYR A 33 2.06 -4.27 18.80
CA TYR A 33 1.72 -3.15 19.66
C TYR A 33 2.92 -2.20 19.78
N PRO A 34 2.83 -0.94 19.34
CA PRO A 34 3.94 0.00 19.45
C PRO A 34 3.95 0.73 20.79
N CYS A 35 5.11 0.75 21.44
CA CYS A 35 5.44 1.69 22.52
C CYS A 35 6.38 2.77 21.98
N THR A 36 6.39 3.94 22.60
CA THR A 36 7.23 5.06 22.17
C THR A 36 8.01 5.67 23.32
N VAL A 37 9.20 6.19 23.00
CA VAL A 37 9.97 7.15 23.78
C VAL A 37 10.32 8.29 22.83
N ILE A 38 9.89 9.49 23.16
CA ILE A 38 10.10 10.67 22.33
C ILE A 38 11.44 11.29 22.68
N THR A 39 12.30 11.52 21.67
CA THR A 39 13.62 12.15 21.84
C THR A 39 13.60 13.64 21.49
N ALA A 40 12.75 14.05 20.56
CA ALA A 40 12.58 15.42 20.11
C ALA A 40 11.18 15.62 19.54
N ILE A 41 10.72 16.86 19.47
CA ILE A 41 9.51 17.26 18.75
C ILE A 41 9.93 18.15 17.58
N THR A 42 9.49 17.83 16.36
CA THR A 42 9.77 18.66 15.18
C THR A 42 8.52 19.41 14.72
N SER A 43 8.67 20.71 14.48
CA SER A 43 7.73 21.49 13.68
C SER A 43 8.03 21.20 12.22
N GLN A 44 7.38 20.19 11.66
CA GLN A 44 7.71 19.61 10.36
C GLN A 44 6.47 19.42 9.51
N ASN A 45 6.61 19.64 8.20
CA ASN A 45 5.60 19.34 7.19
C ASN A 45 6.24 18.64 5.98
N THR A 46 5.47 18.45 4.90
CA THR A 46 5.94 17.77 3.68
C THR A 46 7.07 18.49 2.94
N SER A 47 7.35 19.75 3.28
CA SER A 47 8.27 20.62 2.53
C SER A 47 9.48 21.06 3.34
N ILE A 48 9.31 21.28 4.65
CA ILE A 48 10.36 21.83 5.52
C ILE A 48 10.34 21.19 6.92
N VAL A 49 11.49 21.28 7.59
CA VAL A 49 11.61 21.18 9.04
C VAL A 49 11.91 22.60 9.53
N ASP A 50 10.96 23.20 10.24
CA ASP A 50 11.03 24.59 10.71
C ASP A 50 11.78 24.69 12.05
N HIS A 51 11.50 23.77 12.97
CA HIS A 51 12.09 23.77 14.31
C HIS A 51 12.27 22.35 14.84
N VAL A 52 13.30 22.15 15.66
CA VAL A 52 13.55 20.91 16.41
C VAL A 52 13.68 21.27 17.89
N LEU A 53 12.79 20.73 18.71
CA LEU A 53 12.85 20.83 20.17
C LEU A 53 13.37 19.50 20.74
N PRO A 54 14.66 19.38 21.09
CA PRO A 54 15.15 18.20 21.79
C PRO A 54 14.54 18.10 23.19
N LEU A 55 14.14 16.90 23.60
CA LEU A 55 13.69 16.66 24.97
C LEU A 55 14.91 16.50 25.89
N ASP A 56 14.74 16.92 27.15
CA ASP A 56 15.80 16.78 28.14
C ASP A 56 16.07 15.28 28.43
N PRO A 57 17.35 14.90 28.67
CA PRO A 57 17.72 13.51 28.94
C PRO A 57 17.00 12.85 30.11
N HIS A 58 16.60 13.62 31.13
CA HIS A 58 15.92 13.10 32.31
C HIS A 58 14.50 12.65 31.98
N THR A 59 13.78 13.42 31.16
CA THR A 59 12.47 13.05 30.63
C THR A 59 12.56 11.81 29.74
N ILE A 60 13.56 11.71 28.85
CA ILE A 60 13.79 10.51 28.03
C ILE A 60 14.04 9.27 28.90
N LYS A 61 14.88 9.41 29.93
CA LYS A 61 15.18 8.33 30.88
C LYS A 61 13.95 7.88 31.66
N LYS A 62 13.08 8.82 32.07
CA LYS A 62 11.82 8.50 32.76
C LYS A 62 10.87 7.72 31.85
N GLN A 63 10.72 8.12 30.58
CA GLN A 63 9.91 7.38 29.59
C GLN A 63 10.44 5.95 29.42
N LEU A 64 11.75 5.79 29.19
CA LEU A 64 12.40 4.47 29.04
C LEU A 64 12.18 3.60 30.28
N ARG A 65 12.42 4.14 31.47
CA ARG A 65 12.20 3.41 32.72
C ARG A 65 10.75 2.96 32.85
N SER A 66 9.79 3.85 32.60
CA SER A 66 8.36 3.54 32.73
C SER A 66 7.98 2.37 31.83
N ILE A 67 8.35 2.43 30.54
CA ILE A 67 8.01 1.39 29.57
C ILE A 67 8.74 0.08 29.86
N LEU A 68 10.06 0.12 30.07
CA LEU A 68 10.87 -1.08 30.26
C LEU A 68 10.61 -1.78 31.60
N SER A 69 10.05 -1.09 32.60
CA SER A 69 9.72 -1.69 33.90
C SER A 69 8.38 -2.43 33.93
N ASP A 70 7.50 -2.17 32.96
CA ASP A 70 6.12 -2.67 32.95
C ASP A 70 5.86 -3.58 31.73
N ILE A 71 6.31 -3.16 30.55
CA ILE A 71 5.90 -3.76 29.28
C ILE A 71 7.01 -4.69 28.74
N PRO A 72 6.70 -5.95 28.39
CA PRO A 72 7.67 -6.88 27.82
C PRO A 72 8.00 -6.49 26.37
N ILE A 73 9.03 -5.66 26.19
CA ILE A 73 9.49 -5.22 24.86
C ILE A 73 10.23 -6.37 24.15
N HIS A 74 9.82 -6.65 22.91
CA HIS A 74 10.35 -7.76 22.11
C HIS A 74 11.36 -7.33 21.05
N ALA A 75 11.34 -6.06 20.64
CA ALA A 75 12.34 -5.44 19.78
C ALA A 75 12.32 -3.91 19.97
N ILE A 76 13.45 -3.26 19.74
CA ILE A 76 13.61 -1.82 19.87
C ILE A 76 14.09 -1.24 18.54
N LYS A 77 13.48 -0.13 18.13
CA LYS A 77 13.95 0.73 17.04
C LYS A 77 14.49 2.01 17.63
N ILE A 78 15.67 2.45 17.20
CA ILE A 78 16.22 3.77 17.47
C ILE A 78 16.17 4.56 16.17
N GLY A 79 15.53 5.71 16.19
CA GLY A 79 15.49 6.67 15.08
C GLY A 79 16.32 7.92 15.40
N MET A 80 15.72 9.09 15.20
CA MET A 80 16.37 10.38 15.38
C MET A 80 16.82 10.60 16.83
N VAL A 81 18.11 10.89 17.02
CA VAL A 81 18.73 11.27 18.28
C VAL A 81 19.54 12.55 18.05
N TYR A 82 18.96 13.69 18.40
CA TYR A 82 19.39 15.00 17.88
C TYR A 82 20.81 15.44 18.29
N ASN A 83 21.23 15.12 19.52
CA ASN A 83 22.47 15.62 20.12
C ASN A 83 23.18 14.60 21.04
N ASN A 84 24.37 14.96 21.52
CA ASN A 84 25.23 14.16 22.40
C ASN A 84 24.55 13.71 23.70
N GLU A 85 23.76 14.58 24.33
CA GLU A 85 23.10 14.28 25.59
C GLU A 85 22.06 13.16 25.41
N ILE A 86 21.27 13.24 24.34
CA ILE A 86 20.28 12.22 23.98
C ILE A 86 20.99 10.91 23.60
N ILE A 87 22.05 10.96 22.78
CA ILE A 87 22.84 9.79 22.40
C ILE A 87 23.38 9.07 23.64
N THR A 88 23.96 9.82 24.57
CA THR A 88 24.49 9.27 25.82
C THR A 88 23.38 8.67 26.69
N CYS A 89 22.24 9.35 26.81
CA CYS A 89 21.10 8.85 27.59
C CYS A 89 20.55 7.52 27.03
N VAL A 90 20.32 7.48 25.70
CA VAL A 90 19.77 6.29 25.02
C VAL A 90 20.78 5.14 25.07
N SER A 91 22.04 5.36 24.70
CA SER A 91 23.07 4.31 24.70
C SER A 91 23.29 3.72 26.09
N HIS A 92 23.33 4.53 27.15
CA HIS A 92 23.44 4.03 28.52
C HIS A 92 22.21 3.24 28.97
N SER A 93 21.00 3.67 28.61
CA SER A 93 19.76 3.02 29.04
C SER A 93 19.53 1.68 28.35
N LEU A 94 20.07 1.51 27.13
CA LEU A 94 19.93 0.28 26.35
C LEU A 94 21.11 -0.68 26.53
N LYS A 95 22.18 -0.24 27.20
CA LYS A 95 23.37 -1.04 27.43
C LYS A 95 22.99 -2.33 28.17
N ASN A 96 23.48 -3.47 27.66
CA ASN A 96 23.27 -4.82 28.20
C ASN A 96 21.84 -5.38 28.10
N LEU A 97 20.91 -4.70 27.42
CA LEU A 97 19.60 -5.30 27.13
C LEU A 97 19.76 -6.48 26.15
N LYS A 98 19.08 -7.59 26.44
CA LYS A 98 19.02 -8.77 25.56
C LYS A 98 17.78 -8.71 24.63
N ILE A 99 17.49 -7.52 24.13
CA ILE A 99 16.36 -7.24 23.24
C ILE A 99 16.96 -6.81 21.90
N PRO A 100 16.50 -7.34 20.75
CA PRO A 100 16.98 -6.92 19.44
C PRO A 100 16.83 -5.41 19.22
N ILE A 101 17.92 -4.72 18.87
CA ILE A 101 17.96 -3.27 18.62
C ILE A 101 18.28 -3.00 17.15
N VAL A 102 17.38 -2.29 16.47
CA VAL A 102 17.55 -1.75 15.11
C VAL A 102 17.83 -0.25 15.19
N LEU A 103 18.98 0.18 14.68
CA LEU A 103 19.39 1.58 14.62
C LEU A 103 19.23 2.12 13.20
N ASP A 104 18.37 3.10 13.01
CA ASP A 104 18.25 3.88 11.78
C ASP A 104 19.06 5.18 11.93
N PRO A 105 20.22 5.32 11.27
CA PRO A 105 21.13 6.42 11.49
C PRO A 105 20.68 7.69 10.77
N ILE A 106 19.58 8.27 11.23
CA ILE A 106 18.94 9.46 10.65
C ILE A 106 19.83 10.68 10.92
N LEU A 107 20.65 11.07 9.94
CA LEU A 107 21.53 12.24 10.03
C LEU A 107 20.86 13.52 9.52
N ALA A 108 19.97 13.40 8.54
CA ALA A 108 19.24 14.51 7.93
C ALA A 108 17.83 14.08 7.52
N ALA A 109 16.93 15.05 7.39
CA ALA A 109 15.58 14.86 6.87
C ALA A 109 15.62 14.67 5.35
N GLY A 110 14.56 14.08 4.78
CA GLY A 110 14.37 14.06 3.32
C GLY A 110 14.28 15.45 2.69
N THR A 111 13.98 16.49 3.49
CA THR A 111 14.00 17.90 3.06
C THR A 111 15.38 18.54 3.16
N GLY A 112 16.41 17.81 3.61
CA GLY A 112 17.80 18.28 3.77
C GLY A 112 18.14 18.89 5.13
N ALA A 113 17.16 19.09 6.02
CA ALA A 113 17.42 19.64 7.36
C ALA A 113 18.26 18.69 8.22
N LEU A 114 19.23 19.22 8.98
CA LEU A 114 20.04 18.42 9.90
C LEU A 114 19.17 17.89 11.06
N LEU A 115 19.20 16.58 11.26
CA LEU A 115 18.49 15.89 12.35
C LEU A 115 19.43 15.26 13.38
N LEU A 116 20.73 15.30 13.11
CA LEU A 116 21.81 15.10 14.05
C LEU A 116 22.74 16.31 13.98
N GLN A 117 23.08 16.90 15.12
CA GLN A 117 24.10 17.95 15.19
C GLN A 117 25.46 17.43 14.72
N GLU A 118 26.21 18.22 13.95
CA GLU A 118 27.45 17.76 13.31
C GLU A 118 28.49 17.30 14.33
N GLU A 119 28.62 18.04 15.44
CA GLU A 119 29.47 17.71 16.58
C GLU A 119 29.08 16.40 17.28
N SER A 120 27.87 15.89 17.04
CA SER A 120 27.36 14.66 17.65
C SER A 120 27.63 13.40 16.83
N LEU A 121 28.18 13.52 15.62
CA LEU A 121 28.48 12.37 14.76
C LEU A 121 29.55 11.44 15.37
N SER A 122 30.53 12.00 16.09
CA SER A 122 31.56 11.20 16.76
C SER A 122 30.95 10.33 17.86
N GLU A 123 30.13 10.94 18.72
CA GLU A 123 29.44 10.27 19.81
C GLU A 123 28.45 9.21 19.31
N PHE A 124 27.74 9.51 18.22
CA PHE A 124 26.85 8.55 17.55
C PHE A 124 27.62 7.28 17.18
N LYS A 125 28.80 7.43 16.56
CA LYS A 125 29.65 6.32 16.12
C LYS A 125 30.19 5.50 17.29
N THR A 126 30.63 6.16 18.37
CA THR A 126 31.35 5.50 19.46
C THR A 126 30.44 4.97 20.57
N LYS A 127 29.25 5.55 20.76
CA LYS A 127 28.33 5.17 21.84
C LYS A 127 27.09 4.42 21.35
N LEU A 128 26.55 4.76 20.18
CA LEU A 128 25.26 4.20 19.74
C LEU A 128 25.39 3.01 18.79
N ILE A 129 26.34 3.03 17.86
CA ILE A 129 26.59 1.88 16.97
C ILE A 129 26.90 0.59 17.76
N PRO A 130 27.72 0.60 18.82
CA PRO A 130 28.02 -0.62 19.58
C PRO A 130 26.84 -1.25 20.33
N VAL A 131 25.73 -0.52 20.53
CA VAL A 131 24.57 -1.06 21.27
C VAL A 131 23.54 -1.72 20.36
N CYS A 132 23.67 -1.60 19.03
CA CYS A 132 22.68 -2.13 18.09
C CYS A 132 23.04 -3.52 17.55
N ASP A 133 22.01 -4.34 17.30
CA ASP A 133 22.16 -5.62 16.61
C ASP A 133 22.15 -5.42 15.09
N LEU A 134 21.43 -4.40 14.59
CA LEU A 134 21.37 -4.02 13.19
C LEU A 134 21.43 -2.51 13.05
N ILE A 135 22.26 -2.02 12.12
CA ILE A 135 22.21 -0.63 11.64
C ILE A 135 21.77 -0.56 10.18
N THR A 136 20.92 0.41 9.84
CA THR A 136 20.25 0.51 8.53
C THR A 136 20.60 1.77 7.73
N PRO A 137 21.87 2.14 7.49
CA PRO A 137 22.20 3.37 6.77
C PRO A 137 21.78 3.32 5.30
N ASN A 138 21.35 4.45 4.74
CA ASN A 138 21.36 4.67 3.28
C ASN A 138 22.79 4.94 2.77
N ILE A 139 23.00 5.07 1.45
CA ILE A 139 24.32 5.35 0.87
C ILE A 139 25.02 6.57 1.51
N GLN A 140 24.35 7.72 1.57
CA GLN A 140 24.94 8.97 2.10
C GLN A 140 25.28 8.84 3.60
N GLU A 141 24.41 8.19 4.36
CA GLU A 141 24.63 7.89 5.78
C GLU A 141 25.81 6.92 5.94
N ALA A 142 25.90 5.89 5.11
CA ALA A 142 26.96 4.89 5.15
C ALA A 142 28.34 5.51 4.82
N GLU A 143 28.40 6.43 3.87
CA GLU A 143 29.59 7.22 3.55
C GLU A 143 30.01 8.08 4.74
N LYS A 144 29.08 8.85 5.34
CA LYS A 144 29.37 9.66 6.53
C LYS A 144 29.80 8.81 7.73
N LEU A 145 29.21 7.64 7.91
CA LEU A 145 29.53 6.74 9.01
C LEU A 145 30.91 6.11 8.86
N SER A 146 31.25 5.63 7.67
CA SER A 146 32.50 4.91 7.38
C SER A 146 33.69 5.81 6.99
N GLY A 147 33.42 6.97 6.41
CA GLY A 147 34.42 7.82 5.75
C GLY A 147 34.84 7.30 4.36
N ILE A 148 34.11 6.34 3.80
CA ILE A 148 34.42 5.71 2.50
C ILE A 148 33.36 6.15 1.50
N GLU A 149 33.78 6.76 0.38
CA GLU A 149 32.90 7.09 -0.74
C GLU A 149 32.47 5.82 -1.50
N ILE A 150 31.19 5.70 -1.84
CA ILE A 150 30.61 4.50 -2.45
C ILE A 150 30.38 4.73 -3.94
N LYS A 151 31.26 4.16 -4.77
CA LYS A 151 31.16 4.23 -6.25
C LYS A 151 30.86 2.88 -6.90
N SER A 152 30.92 1.79 -6.13
CA SER A 152 30.71 0.42 -6.61
C SER A 152 30.12 -0.49 -5.54
N GLU A 153 29.63 -1.67 -5.94
CA GLU A 153 29.22 -2.73 -5.00
C GLU A 153 30.38 -3.18 -4.10
N GLY A 154 31.62 -3.15 -4.60
CA GLY A 154 32.81 -3.45 -3.81
C GLY A 154 33.01 -2.45 -2.67
N ASP A 155 32.69 -1.17 -2.90
CA ASP A 155 32.77 -0.14 -1.87
C ASP A 155 31.67 -0.29 -0.83
N ILE A 156 30.45 -0.70 -1.23
CA ILE A 156 29.39 -1.06 -0.27
C ILE A 156 29.87 -2.13 0.71
N ARG A 157 30.54 -3.19 0.21
CA ARG A 157 31.07 -4.26 1.08
C ARG A 157 32.13 -3.75 2.06
N LYS A 158 33.07 -2.92 1.58
CA LYS A 158 34.10 -2.29 2.43
C LYS A 158 33.47 -1.39 3.50
N THR A 159 32.49 -0.60 3.11
CA THR A 159 31.74 0.30 4.01
C THR A 159 30.99 -0.48 5.08
N ALA A 160 30.28 -1.54 4.70
CA ALA A 160 29.57 -2.40 5.66
C ALA A 160 30.53 -3.02 6.68
N LEU A 161 31.67 -3.55 6.23
CA LEU A 161 32.73 -4.08 7.12
C LEU A 161 33.30 -2.99 8.05
N ASN A 162 33.52 -1.77 7.55
CA ASN A 162 34.00 -0.66 8.38
C ASN A 162 33.00 -0.30 9.49
N ILE A 163 31.70 -0.25 9.16
CA ILE A 163 30.64 0.04 10.12
C ILE A 163 30.51 -1.09 11.15
N GLN A 164 30.59 -2.35 10.72
CA GLN A 164 30.56 -3.52 11.63
C GLN A 164 31.71 -3.47 12.65
N LYS A 165 32.92 -3.07 12.21
CA LYS A 165 34.08 -2.86 13.11
C LYS A 165 33.86 -1.77 14.17
N LYS A 166 32.88 -0.88 13.99
CA LYS A 166 32.50 0.12 15.00
C LYS A 166 31.56 -0.44 16.07
N GLY A 167 31.10 -1.69 15.94
CA GLY A 167 30.40 -2.43 16.99
C GLY A 167 28.99 -2.92 16.64
N ALA A 168 28.43 -2.55 15.50
CA ALA A 168 27.16 -3.12 15.04
C ALA A 168 27.36 -4.60 14.69
N LYS A 169 26.47 -5.49 15.13
CA LYS A 169 26.58 -6.92 14.80
C LYS A 169 26.29 -7.19 13.32
N ASN A 170 25.25 -6.53 12.80
CA ASN A 170 24.79 -6.66 11.42
C ASN A 170 24.64 -5.27 10.80
N VAL A 171 24.83 -5.16 9.49
CA VAL A 171 24.73 -3.90 8.74
C VAL A 171 23.90 -4.14 7.49
N ILE A 172 22.92 -3.28 7.22
CA ILE A 172 22.26 -3.21 5.91
C ILE A 172 22.48 -1.83 5.30
N VAL A 173 23.26 -1.77 4.24
CA VAL A 173 23.43 -0.56 3.43
C VAL A 173 22.29 -0.53 2.42
N LYS A 174 21.40 0.47 2.58
CA LYS A 174 20.23 0.70 1.75
C LYS A 174 20.59 1.54 0.55
N GLY A 175 20.02 1.18 -0.60
CA GLY A 175 20.28 1.88 -1.85
C GLY A 175 21.64 1.52 -2.44
N GLY A 176 21.72 1.74 -3.75
CA GLY A 176 22.82 1.29 -4.58
C GLY A 176 22.29 1.10 -5.99
N HIS A 177 22.71 2.00 -6.88
CA HIS A 177 22.51 1.89 -8.32
C HIS A 177 23.83 2.30 -8.98
N PHE A 178 24.42 1.43 -9.78
CA PHE A 178 25.71 1.69 -10.43
C PHE A 178 25.53 1.71 -11.94
N LYS A 179 26.42 2.45 -12.63
CA LYS A 179 26.31 3.02 -14.00
C LYS A 179 25.85 2.10 -15.16
N ASN A 180 25.50 0.85 -14.93
CA ASN A 180 25.05 -0.09 -15.96
C ASN A 180 23.64 -0.67 -15.74
N ASN A 181 22.91 -0.29 -14.68
CA ASN A 181 21.56 -0.81 -14.46
C ASN A 181 20.66 0.11 -13.61
N ASP A 182 20.33 1.30 -14.11
CA ASP A 182 19.42 2.25 -13.44
C ASP A 182 18.00 1.69 -13.20
N ALA A 183 17.67 0.53 -13.76
CA ALA A 183 16.39 -0.15 -13.56
C ALA A 183 16.31 -0.93 -12.24
N ILE A 184 17.44 -1.18 -11.55
CA ILE A 184 17.48 -2.00 -10.34
C ILE A 184 18.11 -1.22 -9.18
N ILE A 185 17.48 -1.27 -8.02
CA ILE A 185 18.05 -0.82 -6.74
C ILE A 185 18.43 -2.02 -5.88
N MET A 186 19.57 -1.90 -5.20
CA MET A 186 20.15 -2.96 -4.38
C MET A 186 20.31 -2.53 -2.93
N ASP A 187 19.91 -3.41 -2.01
CA ASP A 187 20.26 -3.31 -0.58
C ASP A 187 21.20 -4.46 -0.23
N THR A 188 22.29 -4.16 0.49
CA THR A 188 23.31 -5.16 0.85
C THR A 188 23.35 -5.36 2.36
N ILE A 189 23.13 -6.59 2.79
CA ILE A 189 23.19 -7.03 4.19
C ILE A 189 24.53 -7.73 4.43
N LEU A 190 25.21 -7.31 5.48
CA LEU A 190 26.33 -8.02 6.11
C LEU A 190 25.84 -8.53 7.47
N ASP A 191 25.82 -9.85 7.63
CA ASP A 191 25.42 -10.47 8.89
C ASP A 191 26.60 -10.66 9.87
N GLU A 192 26.28 -11.03 11.10
CA GLU A 192 27.25 -11.26 12.19
C GLU A 192 28.27 -12.37 11.87
N SER A 193 27.95 -13.29 10.93
CA SER A 193 28.87 -14.34 10.49
C SER A 193 29.85 -13.86 9.41
N GLY A 194 29.71 -12.62 8.95
CA GLY A 194 30.49 -12.06 7.85
C GLY A 194 29.94 -12.41 6.46
N LYS A 195 28.73 -12.98 6.37
CA LYS A 195 28.11 -13.34 5.10
C LYS A 195 27.35 -12.15 4.52
N PHE A 196 27.50 -11.97 3.20
CA PHE A 196 26.78 -10.97 2.44
C PHE A 196 25.51 -11.54 1.79
N THR A 197 24.40 -10.81 1.90
CA THR A 197 23.14 -11.08 1.19
C THR A 197 22.71 -9.82 0.47
N VAL A 198 22.21 -9.94 -0.75
CA VAL A 198 21.81 -8.80 -1.58
C VAL A 198 20.34 -8.92 -1.95
N ILE A 199 19.58 -7.85 -1.74
CA ILE A 199 18.18 -7.72 -2.14
C ILE A 199 18.13 -6.83 -3.38
N LYS A 200 17.39 -7.26 -4.41
CA LYS A 200 17.23 -6.52 -5.67
C LYS A 200 15.76 -6.19 -5.89
N ASN A 201 15.46 -4.94 -6.23
CA ASN A 201 14.11 -4.50 -6.59
C ASN A 201 14.13 -3.66 -7.88
N PRO A 202 13.02 -3.66 -8.64
CA PRO A 202 12.81 -2.66 -9.68
C PRO A 202 12.87 -1.26 -9.08
N ARG A 203 13.60 -0.34 -9.74
CA ARG A 203 13.63 1.06 -9.34
C ARG A 203 12.28 1.68 -9.67
N VAL A 204 11.61 2.22 -8.64
CA VAL A 204 10.37 2.97 -8.80
C VAL A 204 10.71 4.38 -9.28
N LYS A 205 9.92 4.94 -10.20
CA LYS A 205 10.11 6.32 -10.73
C LYS A 205 9.87 7.44 -9.72
N VAL A 206 9.52 7.12 -8.48
CA VAL A 206 9.32 8.11 -7.42
C VAL A 206 10.70 8.64 -7.01
N VAL A 207 10.90 9.95 -7.11
CA VAL A 207 12.20 10.60 -6.90
C VAL A 207 12.64 10.44 -5.45
N GLU A 208 11.82 10.92 -4.52
CA GLU A 208 12.05 10.83 -3.07
C GLU A 208 10.73 10.74 -2.32
N THR A 209 10.74 10.08 -1.15
CA THR A 209 9.55 9.90 -0.32
C THR A 209 9.86 10.21 1.13
N HIS A 210 8.93 10.90 1.79
CA HIS A 210 9.02 11.17 3.21
C HIS A 210 8.72 9.91 4.02
N GLY A 211 9.63 9.52 4.93
CA GLY A 211 9.43 8.43 5.89
C GLY A 211 9.71 7.01 5.39
N SER A 212 10.28 6.81 4.20
CA SER A 212 10.65 5.46 3.71
C SER A 212 11.68 4.74 4.60
N GLY A 213 12.71 5.46 5.06
CA GLY A 213 13.72 4.94 5.99
C GLY A 213 13.11 4.51 7.33
N CYS A 214 12.28 5.37 7.94
CA CYS A 214 11.61 5.05 9.20
C CYS A 214 10.66 3.85 9.07
N ASN A 215 9.90 3.78 7.98
CA ASN A 215 9.04 2.63 7.70
C ASN A 215 9.88 1.34 7.57
N PHE A 216 11.03 1.37 6.90
CA PHE A 216 11.90 0.22 6.75
C PHE A 216 12.45 -0.30 8.08
N SER A 217 13.06 0.58 8.88
CA SER A 217 13.63 0.21 10.17
C SER A 217 12.54 -0.23 11.17
N ALA A 218 11.37 0.40 11.16
CA ALA A 218 10.22 -0.02 11.96
C ALA A 218 9.67 -1.39 11.53
N ALA A 219 9.59 -1.66 10.22
CA ALA A 219 9.14 -2.96 9.70
C ALA A 219 10.11 -4.09 10.06
N ILE A 220 11.43 -3.86 9.98
CA ILE A 220 12.42 -4.83 10.47
C ILE A 220 12.20 -5.11 11.95
N THR A 221 12.06 -4.05 12.75
CA THR A 221 11.83 -4.16 14.20
C THR A 221 10.58 -4.98 14.50
N ALA A 222 9.50 -4.77 13.76
CA ALA A 222 8.27 -5.55 13.88
C ALA A 222 8.49 -7.04 13.57
N PHE A 223 9.19 -7.37 12.48
CA PHE A 223 9.50 -8.77 12.16
C PHE A 223 10.46 -9.43 13.16
N LEU A 224 11.40 -8.67 13.75
CA LEU A 224 12.25 -9.15 14.84
C LEU A 224 11.43 -9.41 16.12
N ALA A 225 10.45 -8.56 16.45
CA ALA A 225 9.52 -8.79 17.55
C ALA A 225 8.69 -10.08 17.35
N LEU A 226 8.37 -10.43 16.10
CA LEU A 226 7.76 -11.70 15.70
C LEU A 226 8.74 -12.89 15.70
N LYS A 227 10.02 -12.66 16.04
CA LYS A 227 11.11 -13.65 16.08
C LYS A 227 11.52 -14.20 14.71
N PHE A 228 11.30 -13.46 13.62
CA PHE A 228 11.90 -13.84 12.34
C PHE A 228 13.43 -13.68 12.39
N PRO A 229 14.20 -14.57 11.71
CA PRO A 229 15.65 -14.39 11.57
C PRO A 229 15.98 -13.05 10.88
N LEU A 230 17.08 -12.40 11.29
CA LEU A 230 17.41 -11.03 10.88
C LEU A 230 17.43 -10.80 9.37
N VAL A 231 18.12 -11.66 8.61
CA VAL A 231 18.17 -11.53 7.14
C VAL A 231 16.77 -11.64 6.53
N ARG A 232 15.94 -12.55 7.06
CA ARG A 232 14.55 -12.71 6.61
C ARG A 232 13.69 -11.50 7.00
N ALA A 233 13.88 -10.94 8.19
CA ALA A 233 13.21 -9.72 8.63
C ALA A 233 13.54 -8.55 7.68
N CYS A 234 14.80 -8.39 7.27
CA CYS A 234 15.21 -7.39 6.27
C CYS A 234 14.54 -7.59 4.92
N ILE A 235 14.48 -8.83 4.40
CA ILE A 235 13.82 -9.13 3.12
C ILE A 235 12.32 -8.83 3.18
N MET A 236 11.64 -9.24 4.26
CA MET A 236 10.22 -8.98 4.44
C MET A 236 9.91 -7.49 4.59
N ALA A 237 10.72 -6.75 5.36
CA ALA A 237 10.62 -5.31 5.49
C ALA A 237 10.86 -4.58 4.17
N ASN A 238 11.83 -5.03 3.37
CA ASN A 238 12.12 -4.45 2.07
C ASN A 238 10.91 -4.59 1.12
N LYS A 239 10.31 -5.80 1.05
CA LYS A 239 9.07 -6.02 0.28
C LYS A 239 7.91 -5.14 0.76
N TYR A 240 7.74 -5.03 2.07
CA TYR A 240 6.68 -4.21 2.67
C TYR A 240 6.83 -2.72 2.34
N VAL A 241 8.04 -2.19 2.46
CA VAL A 241 8.32 -0.77 2.15
C VAL A 241 8.22 -0.49 0.66
N HIS A 242 8.62 -1.43 -0.20
CA HIS A 242 8.45 -1.29 -1.65
C HIS A 242 6.99 -1.03 -2.03
N ASN A 243 6.05 -1.79 -1.47
CA ASN A 243 4.61 -1.55 -1.66
C ASN A 243 4.18 -0.19 -1.12
N SER A 244 4.69 0.19 0.06
CA SER A 244 4.38 1.50 0.66
C SER A 244 4.86 2.66 -0.22
N ILE A 245 6.04 2.54 -0.83
CA ILE A 245 6.62 3.54 -1.76
C ILE A 245 5.75 3.67 -3.04
N ILE A 246 5.25 2.54 -3.57
CA ILE A 246 4.33 2.56 -4.72
C ILE A 246 3.03 3.29 -4.37
N ASN A 247 2.56 3.14 -3.13
CA ASN A 247 1.31 3.69 -2.62
C ASN A 247 1.49 4.99 -1.81
N THR A 248 2.53 5.78 -2.12
CA THR A 248 2.71 7.10 -1.51
C THR A 248 1.49 8.01 -1.76
N VAL A 249 1.28 8.93 -0.82
CA VAL A 249 0.19 9.89 -0.87
C VAL A 249 0.74 11.32 -0.90
N LYS A 250 0.14 12.17 -1.75
CA LYS A 250 0.46 13.60 -1.78
C LYS A 250 -0.54 14.37 -0.93
N ILE A 251 -0.20 14.56 0.35
CA ILE A 251 -1.06 15.24 1.34
C ILE A 251 -0.73 16.73 1.50
N GLY A 252 0.39 17.18 0.95
CA GLY A 252 0.88 18.55 1.04
C GLY A 252 1.55 19.01 -0.25
N LYS A 253 2.15 20.20 -0.20
CA LYS A 253 2.80 20.82 -1.36
C LYS A 253 4.20 20.25 -1.65
N GLY A 254 4.82 19.58 -0.69
CA GLY A 254 6.19 19.07 -0.79
C GLY A 254 6.27 17.62 -1.27
N ILE A 255 7.22 16.87 -0.72
CA ILE A 255 7.49 15.49 -1.13
C ILE A 255 6.34 14.55 -0.73
N PRO A 256 6.03 13.52 -1.54
CA PRO A 256 5.03 12.51 -1.21
C PRO A 256 5.38 11.76 0.09
N VAL A 257 4.34 11.40 0.85
CA VAL A 257 4.48 10.71 2.14
C VAL A 257 4.22 9.22 1.97
N ASN A 258 5.08 8.42 2.58
CA ASN A 258 4.93 6.97 2.57
C ASN A 258 3.67 6.52 3.34
N ASN A 259 2.93 5.55 2.82
CA ASN A 259 1.70 5.05 3.45
C ASN A 259 1.86 3.61 3.96
N PRO A 260 2.43 3.40 5.16
CA PRO A 260 2.66 2.06 5.71
C PRO A 260 1.37 1.25 5.88
N ILE A 261 0.23 1.89 6.14
CA ILE A 261 -1.04 1.20 6.42
C ILE A 261 -1.84 0.85 5.16
N SER A 262 -1.34 1.22 3.97
CA SER A 262 -2.05 1.03 2.69
C SER A 262 -2.45 -0.43 2.44
N THR A 263 -1.51 -1.37 2.59
CA THR A 263 -1.76 -2.80 2.36
C THR A 263 -2.80 -3.36 3.33
N MET A 264 -2.74 -2.99 4.61
CA MET A 264 -3.72 -3.40 5.61
C MET A 264 -5.15 -2.93 5.25
N TYR A 265 -5.29 -1.69 4.78
CA TYR A 265 -6.59 -1.17 4.34
C TYR A 265 -7.08 -1.85 3.07
N GLU A 266 -6.20 -2.09 2.10
CA GLU A 266 -6.54 -2.80 0.86
C GLU A 266 -7.03 -4.21 1.15
N ASP A 267 -6.32 -4.96 2.00
CA ASP A 267 -6.72 -6.32 2.40
C ASP A 267 -8.07 -6.32 3.13
N SER A 268 -8.30 -5.35 4.02
CA SER A 268 -9.61 -5.17 4.67
C SER A 268 -10.73 -4.89 3.67
N CYS A 269 -10.48 -4.02 2.68
CA CYS A 269 -11.44 -3.74 1.61
C CYS A 269 -11.71 -4.97 0.76
N LYS A 270 -10.67 -5.76 0.45
CA LYS A 270 -10.82 -6.98 -0.35
C LYS A 270 -11.73 -8.00 0.33
N TYR A 271 -11.58 -8.19 1.64
CA TYR A 271 -12.49 -9.05 2.41
C TYR A 271 -13.95 -8.59 2.30
N LYS A 272 -14.22 -7.30 2.57
CA LYS A 272 -15.57 -6.73 2.50
C LYS A 272 -16.18 -6.88 1.11
N VAL A 273 -15.38 -6.65 0.06
CA VAL A 273 -15.80 -6.83 -1.33
C VAL A 273 -16.25 -8.28 -1.59
N LEU A 274 -15.46 -9.27 -1.17
CA LEU A 274 -15.82 -10.69 -1.34
C LEU A 274 -17.10 -11.04 -0.58
N GLU A 275 -17.24 -10.59 0.66
CA GLU A 275 -18.41 -10.83 1.50
C GLU A 275 -19.69 -10.22 0.90
N GLU A 276 -19.67 -8.92 0.57
CA GLU A 276 -20.82 -8.22 0.00
C GLU A 276 -21.21 -8.77 -1.37
N LEU A 277 -20.23 -9.08 -2.22
CA LEU A 277 -20.49 -9.62 -3.54
C LEU A 277 -21.05 -11.04 -3.48
N THR A 278 -20.60 -11.87 -2.52
CA THR A 278 -21.15 -13.22 -2.28
C THR A 278 -22.62 -13.13 -1.92
N ASN A 279 -22.97 -12.28 -0.97
CA ASN A 279 -24.35 -12.04 -0.58
C ASN A 279 -25.21 -11.53 -1.75
N ALA A 280 -24.65 -10.68 -2.61
CA ALA A 280 -25.36 -10.15 -3.78
C ALA A 280 -25.59 -11.21 -4.86
N VAL A 281 -24.60 -12.07 -5.15
CA VAL A 281 -24.75 -13.18 -6.11
C VAL A 281 -25.81 -14.16 -5.62
N ASP A 282 -25.81 -14.51 -4.34
CA ASP A 282 -26.83 -15.36 -3.73
C ASP A 282 -28.23 -14.75 -3.82
N GLN A 283 -28.34 -13.43 -3.66
CA GLN A 283 -29.62 -12.74 -3.84
C GLN A 283 -30.05 -12.72 -5.30
N LEU A 284 -29.16 -12.35 -6.23
CA LEU A 284 -29.44 -12.25 -7.66
C LEU A 284 -29.94 -13.58 -8.24
N THR A 285 -29.27 -14.67 -7.92
CA THR A 285 -29.60 -16.02 -8.43
C THR A 285 -30.94 -16.54 -7.90
N LYS A 286 -31.43 -16.00 -6.79
CA LYS A 286 -32.75 -16.28 -6.22
C LYS A 286 -33.85 -15.35 -6.74
N ILE A 287 -33.54 -14.29 -7.48
CA ILE A 287 -34.56 -13.42 -8.07
C ILE A 287 -35.27 -14.20 -9.19
N LYS A 288 -36.60 -14.29 -9.07
CA LYS A 288 -37.46 -14.90 -10.09
C LYS A 288 -37.26 -14.23 -11.44
N ASN A 289 -37.09 -15.04 -12.49
CA ASN A 289 -36.87 -14.61 -13.89
C ASN A 289 -35.54 -13.90 -14.15
N PHE A 290 -34.58 -13.89 -13.21
CA PHE A 290 -33.27 -13.29 -13.45
C PHE A 290 -32.52 -13.97 -14.61
N GLU A 291 -32.70 -15.27 -14.81
CA GLU A 291 -32.15 -16.02 -15.93
C GLU A 291 -32.59 -15.48 -17.30
N ARG A 292 -33.72 -14.76 -17.36
CA ARG A 292 -34.19 -14.12 -18.58
C ARG A 292 -33.43 -12.84 -18.91
N LEU A 293 -32.70 -12.24 -17.97
CA LEU A 293 -31.84 -11.08 -18.20
C LEU A 293 -30.41 -11.48 -18.63
N ILE A 294 -30.04 -12.76 -18.53
CA ILE A 294 -28.70 -13.24 -18.85
C ILE A 294 -28.50 -13.22 -20.38
N PRO A 295 -27.48 -12.54 -20.91
CA PRO A 295 -27.13 -12.54 -22.34
C PRO A 295 -26.49 -13.86 -22.77
N GLU A 296 -26.27 -14.05 -24.08
CA GLU A 296 -25.59 -15.24 -24.61
C GLU A 296 -24.14 -15.31 -24.10
N THR A 297 -23.49 -14.15 -24.00
CA THR A 297 -22.17 -14.03 -23.37
C THR A 297 -22.18 -14.16 -21.85
N GLN A 298 -23.34 -14.43 -21.24
CA GLN A 298 -23.53 -14.62 -19.79
C GLN A 298 -23.30 -13.34 -18.96
N SER A 299 -23.83 -13.33 -17.74
CA SER A 299 -23.80 -12.17 -16.85
C SER A 299 -22.68 -12.28 -15.82
N ASN A 300 -22.10 -11.17 -15.42
CA ASN A 300 -21.20 -11.11 -14.29
C ASN A 300 -21.51 -9.85 -13.48
N ILE A 301 -21.68 -10.00 -12.17
CA ILE A 301 -21.69 -8.88 -11.23
C ILE A 301 -20.29 -8.72 -10.65
N VAL A 302 -19.80 -7.50 -10.63
CA VAL A 302 -18.47 -7.17 -10.13
C VAL A 302 -18.53 -6.14 -9.02
N TYR A 303 -17.50 -6.12 -8.19
CA TYR A 303 -17.32 -5.10 -7.16
C TYR A 303 -15.85 -4.76 -6.95
N ALA A 304 -15.53 -3.47 -7.05
CA ALA A 304 -14.18 -2.93 -6.94
C ALA A 304 -13.86 -2.47 -5.51
N ILE A 305 -12.60 -2.66 -5.07
CA ILE A 305 -12.12 -1.95 -3.87
C ILE A 305 -12.08 -0.43 -4.12
N PRO A 306 -12.13 0.43 -3.09
CA PRO A 306 -12.13 1.89 -3.28
C PRO A 306 -10.92 2.42 -4.06
N SER A 307 -9.74 1.81 -3.89
CA SER A 307 -8.49 2.19 -4.54
C SER A 307 -8.22 1.45 -5.85
N ALA A 308 -9.22 0.80 -6.45
CA ALA A 308 -9.02 -0.07 -7.61
C ALA A 308 -8.42 0.68 -8.81
N LYS A 309 -7.34 0.13 -9.37
CA LYS A 309 -6.62 0.68 -10.53
C LYS A 309 -6.67 -0.24 -11.74
N ASN A 310 -6.78 -1.54 -11.50
CA ASN A 310 -6.75 -2.57 -12.53
C ASN A 310 -7.76 -3.69 -12.23
N VAL A 311 -7.89 -4.63 -13.16
CA VAL A 311 -8.89 -5.71 -13.08
C VAL A 311 -8.67 -6.63 -11.88
N GLU A 312 -7.44 -6.78 -11.40
CA GLU A 312 -7.12 -7.58 -10.20
C GLU A 312 -7.61 -6.91 -8.91
N ASP A 313 -8.01 -5.65 -8.95
CA ASP A 313 -8.62 -4.93 -7.83
C ASP A 313 -10.16 -5.03 -7.82
N VAL A 314 -10.72 -5.79 -8.78
CA VAL A 314 -12.16 -5.98 -8.95
C VAL A 314 -12.52 -7.47 -8.80
N ALA A 315 -13.43 -7.78 -7.89
CA ALA A 315 -13.97 -9.12 -7.72
C ALA A 315 -15.16 -9.36 -8.65
N GLY A 316 -15.35 -10.60 -9.08
CA GLY A 316 -16.48 -11.06 -9.88
C GLY A 316 -16.69 -12.56 -9.74
N VAL A 317 -17.73 -13.09 -10.38
CA VAL A 317 -17.97 -14.54 -10.44
C VAL A 317 -17.01 -15.18 -11.43
N ASP A 318 -16.20 -16.13 -10.97
CA ASP A 318 -15.31 -16.89 -11.84
C ASP A 318 -16.14 -17.79 -12.78
N GLY A 319 -15.91 -17.67 -14.08
CA GLY A 319 -16.76 -18.34 -15.08
C GLY A 319 -18.18 -17.76 -15.24
N ARG A 320 -18.48 -16.57 -14.68
CA ARG A 320 -19.75 -15.83 -14.83
C ARG A 320 -20.97 -16.52 -14.20
N ILE A 321 -22.12 -15.85 -14.26
CA ILE A 321 -23.44 -16.37 -13.92
C ILE A 321 -24.12 -16.83 -15.21
N VAL A 322 -24.46 -18.11 -15.25
CA VAL A 322 -25.01 -18.80 -16.42
C VAL A 322 -26.48 -19.14 -16.26
N LYS A 323 -27.16 -19.28 -17.38
CA LYS A 323 -28.52 -19.81 -17.44
C LYS A 323 -28.48 -21.34 -17.51
N VAL A 324 -29.09 -22.00 -16.54
CA VAL A 324 -29.27 -23.46 -16.49
C VAL A 324 -30.76 -23.78 -16.42
N GLY A 325 -31.36 -24.06 -17.58
CA GLY A 325 -32.81 -24.16 -17.72
C GLY A 325 -33.50 -22.84 -17.36
N ASN A 326 -34.38 -22.88 -16.35
CA ASN A 326 -35.11 -21.71 -15.84
C ASN A 326 -34.48 -21.12 -14.56
N ARG A 327 -33.17 -21.30 -14.37
CA ARG A 327 -32.45 -20.78 -13.20
C ARG A 327 -31.15 -20.10 -13.62
N ALA A 328 -30.74 -19.11 -12.83
CA ALA A 328 -29.42 -18.51 -12.90
C ALA A 328 -28.51 -19.17 -11.87
N VAL A 329 -27.31 -19.58 -12.27
CA VAL A 329 -26.35 -20.29 -11.41
C VAL A 329 -24.97 -19.66 -11.60
N PRO A 330 -24.23 -19.35 -10.52
CA PRO A 330 -22.84 -18.93 -10.65
C PRO A 330 -22.00 -20.15 -11.05
N SER A 331 -21.16 -20.02 -12.08
CA SER A 331 -20.34 -21.14 -12.56
C SER A 331 -19.27 -21.59 -11.55
N SER A 332 -18.83 -20.69 -10.67
CA SER A 332 -17.83 -20.94 -9.64
C SER A 332 -17.90 -19.87 -8.54
N SER A 333 -16.90 -19.87 -7.65
CA SER A 333 -16.76 -18.89 -6.57
C SER A 333 -16.44 -17.48 -7.07
N ILE A 334 -16.59 -16.50 -6.18
CA ILE A 334 -16.13 -15.14 -6.42
C ILE A 334 -14.63 -15.05 -6.18
N LYS A 335 -13.92 -14.36 -7.08
CA LYS A 335 -12.51 -14.02 -6.91
C LYS A 335 -12.18 -12.66 -7.53
N PHE A 336 -11.09 -12.06 -7.09
CA PHE A 336 -10.47 -10.91 -7.76
C PHE A 336 -9.95 -11.32 -9.15
N GLY A 337 -10.03 -10.41 -10.12
CA GLY A 337 -9.57 -10.66 -11.49
C GLY A 337 -10.50 -11.55 -12.34
N ALA A 338 -11.67 -11.94 -11.82
CA ALA A 338 -12.56 -12.92 -12.47
C ALA A 338 -13.23 -12.45 -13.77
N SER A 339 -13.37 -11.13 -13.96
CA SER A 339 -14.13 -10.55 -15.07
C SER A 339 -13.33 -9.43 -15.71
N ARG A 340 -12.96 -9.56 -16.99
CA ARG A 340 -12.28 -8.46 -17.71
C ARG A 340 -13.27 -7.38 -18.14
N HIS A 341 -14.33 -7.75 -18.86
CA HIS A 341 -15.25 -6.79 -19.48
C HIS A 341 -15.95 -5.87 -18.47
N VAL A 342 -16.65 -6.44 -17.49
CA VAL A 342 -17.43 -5.66 -16.52
C VAL A 342 -16.50 -4.92 -15.56
N ALA A 343 -15.36 -5.52 -15.19
CA ALA A 343 -14.36 -4.83 -14.37
C ALA A 343 -13.78 -3.60 -15.09
N THR A 344 -13.48 -3.72 -16.38
CA THR A 344 -13.01 -2.57 -17.17
C THR A 344 -14.06 -1.46 -17.23
N SER A 345 -15.35 -1.81 -17.37
CA SER A 345 -16.43 -0.82 -17.32
C SER A 345 -16.50 -0.07 -15.99
N ILE A 346 -16.45 -0.78 -14.85
CA ILE A 346 -16.53 -0.13 -13.54
C ILE A 346 -15.28 0.69 -13.22
N LEU A 347 -14.09 0.24 -13.63
CA LEU A 347 -12.85 1.00 -13.47
C LEU A 347 -12.89 2.32 -14.26
N GLU A 348 -13.47 2.32 -15.47
CA GLU A 348 -13.66 3.55 -16.23
C GLU A 348 -14.68 4.47 -15.55
N TYR A 349 -15.80 3.93 -15.06
CA TYR A 349 -16.79 4.70 -14.32
C TYR A 349 -16.19 5.38 -13.09
N MET A 350 -15.36 4.67 -12.32
CA MET A 350 -14.73 5.19 -11.09
C MET A 350 -13.84 6.42 -11.33
N LYS A 351 -13.40 6.68 -12.58
CA LYS A 351 -12.69 7.92 -12.94
C LYS A 351 -13.59 9.16 -12.90
N PHE A 352 -14.89 8.99 -13.14
CA PHE A 352 -15.91 10.03 -13.08
C PHE A 352 -16.52 10.12 -11.68
N ASN A 353 -16.86 8.98 -11.07
CA ASN A 353 -17.45 8.93 -9.73
C ASN A 353 -16.94 7.72 -8.92
N GLN A 354 -16.07 7.99 -7.94
CA GLN A 354 -15.45 6.96 -7.10
C GLN A 354 -16.43 6.24 -6.16
N LEU A 355 -17.65 6.77 -5.96
CA LEU A 355 -18.66 6.11 -5.12
C LEU A 355 -19.31 4.92 -5.85
N VAL A 356 -19.33 4.93 -7.17
CA VAL A 356 -19.89 3.84 -8.01
C VAL A 356 -18.81 2.77 -8.18
N ARG A 357 -19.00 1.62 -7.55
CA ARG A 357 -17.98 0.55 -7.49
C ARG A 357 -18.47 -0.83 -7.88
N SER A 358 -19.77 -1.00 -8.17
CA SER A 358 -20.32 -2.26 -8.63
C SER A 358 -21.00 -2.12 -9.98
N ALA A 359 -20.95 -3.18 -10.77
CA ALA A 359 -21.63 -3.26 -12.05
C ALA A 359 -22.10 -4.67 -12.38
N LEU A 360 -23.16 -4.79 -13.16
CA LEU A 360 -23.69 -6.05 -13.71
C LEU A 360 -24.06 -5.87 -15.17
N ASN A 361 -23.58 -6.76 -16.03
CA ASN A 361 -24.04 -6.81 -17.42
C ASN A 361 -25.27 -7.72 -17.57
N ILE A 362 -26.26 -7.25 -18.34
CA ILE A 362 -27.46 -7.98 -18.72
C ILE A 362 -27.71 -7.83 -20.22
N LYS A 363 -28.55 -8.69 -20.78
CA LYS A 363 -28.94 -8.64 -22.19
C LYS A 363 -29.60 -7.32 -22.55
N ASN A 364 -29.33 -6.84 -23.76
CA ASN A 364 -30.00 -5.68 -24.32
C ASN A 364 -31.18 -6.12 -25.21
N ASP A 365 -32.39 -6.04 -24.66
CA ASP A 365 -33.66 -6.30 -25.34
C ASP A 365 -34.53 -5.04 -25.25
N GLU A 366 -35.33 -4.76 -26.27
CA GLU A 366 -36.13 -3.52 -26.34
C GLU A 366 -37.07 -3.36 -25.13
N LYS A 367 -37.72 -4.44 -24.67
CA LYS A 367 -38.62 -4.39 -23.50
C LYS A 367 -37.85 -4.09 -22.22
N ILE A 368 -36.63 -4.64 -22.09
CA ILE A 368 -35.76 -4.36 -20.94
C ILE A 368 -35.29 -2.91 -20.97
N LEU A 369 -34.83 -2.44 -22.13
CA LEU A 369 -34.29 -1.10 -22.28
C LEU A 369 -35.35 -0.02 -22.03
N ASP A 370 -36.57 -0.20 -22.53
CA ASP A 370 -37.69 0.71 -22.25
C ASP A 370 -38.00 0.76 -20.75
N LYS A 371 -38.00 -0.39 -20.07
CA LYS A 371 -38.18 -0.46 -18.61
C LYS A 371 -37.06 0.26 -17.87
N CYS A 372 -35.81 0.10 -18.30
CA CYS A 372 -34.65 0.80 -17.73
C CYS A 372 -34.78 2.33 -17.88
N ASN A 373 -35.14 2.80 -19.09
CA ASN A 373 -35.31 4.23 -19.40
C ASN A 373 -36.36 4.92 -18.51
N ARG A 374 -37.42 4.20 -18.12
CA ARG A 374 -38.47 4.73 -17.23
C ARG A 374 -38.06 4.79 -15.75
N LEU A 375 -37.09 3.98 -15.34
CA LEU A 375 -36.79 3.76 -13.92
C LEU A 375 -35.50 4.44 -13.44
N PHE A 376 -34.58 4.73 -14.35
CA PHE A 376 -33.20 5.07 -14.04
C PHE A 376 -32.64 6.13 -14.98
N SER A 377 -31.55 6.78 -14.55
CA SER A 377 -30.74 7.63 -15.44
C SER A 377 -29.97 6.73 -16.40
N ILE A 378 -30.16 6.90 -17.72
CA ILE A 378 -29.51 6.07 -18.73
C ILE A 378 -28.64 6.89 -19.67
N THR A 379 -27.58 6.27 -20.19
CA THR A 379 -26.75 6.80 -21.28
C THR A 379 -26.33 5.67 -22.22
N HIS A 380 -25.68 5.99 -23.33
CA HIS A 380 -25.28 5.02 -24.34
C HIS A 380 -24.01 5.44 -25.08
N TYR A 381 -23.45 4.50 -25.82
CA TYR A 381 -22.42 4.79 -26.81
C TYR A 381 -22.62 3.90 -28.05
N GLU A 382 -22.17 4.42 -29.20
CA GLU A 382 -22.28 3.72 -30.47
C GLU A 382 -20.91 3.14 -30.86
N ARG A 383 -20.84 1.81 -30.97
CA ARG A 383 -19.58 1.12 -31.33
C ARG A 383 -19.10 1.42 -32.75
N GLU A 384 -19.97 1.89 -33.63
CA GLU A 384 -19.61 2.32 -34.99
C GLU A 384 -18.72 3.58 -34.98
N LYS A 385 -18.91 4.46 -33.97
CA LYS A 385 -18.12 5.69 -33.78
C LYS A 385 -16.74 5.42 -33.14
N GLU A 386 -16.45 4.18 -32.76
CA GLU A 386 -15.16 3.80 -32.13
C GLU A 386 -14.01 3.95 -33.15
N PRO A 387 -12.98 4.77 -32.86
CA PRO A 387 -11.83 4.96 -33.74
C PRO A 387 -11.11 3.63 -34.06
N ARG A 388 -10.68 3.45 -35.31
CA ARG A 388 -9.96 2.23 -35.75
C ARG A 388 -8.70 1.94 -34.93
N THR A 389 -8.00 2.99 -34.48
CA THR A 389 -6.81 2.89 -33.62
C THR A 389 -7.12 2.29 -32.23
N ILE A 390 -8.35 2.44 -31.76
CA ILE A 390 -8.86 1.85 -30.51
C ILE A 390 -9.37 0.43 -30.79
N LYS A 391 -10.13 0.22 -31.87
CA LYS A 391 -10.63 -1.11 -32.28
C LYS A 391 -9.49 -2.14 -32.44
N ASN A 392 -8.33 -1.70 -32.94
CA ASN A 392 -7.18 -2.56 -33.19
C ASN A 392 -6.34 -2.87 -31.93
N LYS A 393 -6.64 -2.25 -30.78
CA LYS A 393 -5.97 -2.52 -29.50
C LYS A 393 -6.91 -3.28 -28.57
N GLU A 394 -6.59 -4.54 -28.33
CA GLU A 394 -7.40 -5.41 -27.46
C GLU A 394 -7.60 -4.79 -26.06
N GLY A 395 -8.84 -4.76 -25.60
CA GLY A 395 -9.21 -4.24 -24.27
C GLY A 395 -9.54 -2.75 -24.22
N ASN A 396 -9.36 -1.97 -25.29
CA ASN A 396 -9.61 -0.53 -25.28
C ASN A 396 -11.03 -0.10 -25.70
N SER A 397 -11.81 -0.98 -26.32
CA SER A 397 -13.17 -0.65 -26.77
C SER A 397 -14.14 -0.32 -25.63
N ILE A 398 -14.04 -1.02 -24.49
CA ILE A 398 -14.93 -0.81 -23.34
C ILE A 398 -14.61 0.49 -22.59
N PRO A 399 -13.34 0.78 -22.22
CA PRO A 399 -12.95 2.07 -21.64
C PRO A 399 -13.41 3.25 -22.49
N TRP A 400 -13.18 3.19 -23.81
CA TRP A 400 -13.59 4.26 -24.72
C TRP A 400 -15.10 4.50 -24.70
N GLY A 401 -15.90 3.43 -24.82
CA GLY A 401 -17.35 3.54 -24.87
C GLY A 401 -17.96 4.06 -23.57
N VAL A 402 -17.48 3.56 -22.42
CA VAL A 402 -17.94 4.03 -21.11
C VAL A 402 -17.53 5.50 -20.88
N ASN A 403 -16.32 5.87 -21.28
CA ASN A 403 -15.84 7.26 -21.19
C ASN A 403 -16.70 8.21 -22.03
N GLN A 404 -17.03 7.84 -23.26
CA GLN A 404 -17.92 8.62 -24.13
C GLN A 404 -19.30 8.79 -23.48
N ALA A 405 -19.90 7.69 -23.04
CA ALA A 405 -21.24 7.69 -22.48
C ALA A 405 -21.35 8.51 -21.18
N LEU A 406 -20.32 8.47 -20.33
CA LEU A 406 -20.26 9.23 -19.07
C LEU A 406 -19.83 10.68 -19.26
N SER A 407 -19.16 11.01 -20.36
CA SER A 407 -18.92 12.42 -20.71
C SER A 407 -20.22 13.16 -21.03
N GLU A 408 -21.24 12.43 -21.54
CA GLU A 408 -22.58 12.97 -21.78
C GLU A 408 -23.44 12.96 -20.51
N ASN A 409 -23.36 11.91 -19.69
CA ASN A 409 -24.12 11.77 -18.44
C ASN A 409 -23.27 11.08 -17.34
N PRO A 410 -22.56 11.84 -16.49
CA PRO A 410 -21.68 11.29 -15.46
C PRO A 410 -22.39 10.50 -14.34
N ASP A 411 -23.69 10.74 -14.16
CA ASP A 411 -24.51 10.19 -13.09
C ASP A 411 -25.45 9.07 -13.59
N ALA A 412 -25.16 8.47 -14.74
CA ALA A 412 -25.97 7.41 -15.31
C ALA A 412 -25.94 6.12 -14.47
N ASP A 413 -27.11 5.62 -14.08
CA ASP A 413 -27.25 4.31 -13.46
C ASP A 413 -26.98 3.16 -14.43
N ILE A 414 -27.20 3.40 -15.73
CA ILE A 414 -27.16 2.38 -16.78
C ILE A 414 -26.46 2.92 -18.02
N ILE A 415 -25.55 2.12 -18.59
CA ILE A 415 -24.95 2.35 -19.91
C ILE A 415 -25.33 1.18 -20.82
N TYR A 416 -25.77 1.46 -22.05
CA TYR A 416 -26.03 0.41 -23.04
C TYR A 416 -25.35 0.67 -24.38
N HIS A 417 -25.21 -0.38 -25.19
CA HIS A 417 -24.82 -0.28 -26.60
C HIS A 417 -25.58 -1.30 -27.44
N LYS A 418 -25.78 -0.97 -28.73
CA LYS A 418 -26.50 -1.82 -29.69
C LYS A 418 -25.64 -2.91 -30.35
N GLY A 419 -24.39 -3.08 -29.89
CA GLY A 419 -23.48 -4.09 -30.45
C GLY A 419 -22.71 -3.57 -31.66
N ASP A 420 -21.97 -4.46 -32.31
CA ASP A 420 -21.24 -4.26 -33.58
C ASP A 420 -21.02 -5.66 -34.19
N ILE A 421 -20.44 -5.76 -35.39
CA ILE A 421 -20.08 -7.06 -35.99
C ILE A 421 -19.23 -7.89 -35.01
N GLY A 422 -19.74 -9.05 -34.61
CA GLY A 422 -19.09 -9.95 -33.65
C GLY A 422 -19.16 -9.50 -32.18
N LYS A 423 -19.95 -8.46 -31.84
CA LYS A 423 -20.11 -7.93 -30.48
C LYS A 423 -21.60 -7.89 -30.10
N GLU A 424 -22.02 -8.75 -29.17
CA GLU A 424 -23.40 -8.83 -28.67
C GLU A 424 -23.85 -7.48 -28.06
N PRO A 425 -25.08 -7.00 -28.32
CA PRO A 425 -25.69 -5.85 -27.62
C PRO A 425 -25.73 -6.05 -26.10
N MET A 426 -25.46 -4.99 -25.31
CA MET A 426 -25.33 -5.11 -23.86
C MET A 426 -25.92 -3.92 -23.11
N ILE A 427 -26.51 -4.19 -21.94
CA ILE A 427 -26.85 -3.20 -20.91
C ILE A 427 -25.94 -3.48 -19.70
N ILE A 428 -25.34 -2.43 -19.13
CA ILE A 428 -24.56 -2.51 -17.89
C ILE A 428 -25.24 -1.63 -16.84
N ILE A 429 -25.63 -2.25 -15.74
CA ILE A 429 -26.22 -1.60 -14.57
C ILE A 429 -25.09 -1.29 -13.61
N PHE A 430 -24.96 -0.02 -13.22
CA PHE A 430 -23.98 0.46 -12.25
C PHE A 430 -24.63 0.74 -10.90
N GLY A 431 -23.84 0.66 -9.84
CA GLY A 431 -24.28 0.99 -8.49
C GLY A 431 -23.14 1.23 -7.52
N GLN A 432 -23.46 1.84 -6.39
CA GLN A 432 -22.44 2.15 -5.36
C GLN A 432 -21.85 0.87 -4.72
N ASN A 433 -22.68 -0.16 -4.61
CA ASN A 433 -22.31 -1.46 -4.06
C ASN A 433 -23.17 -2.56 -4.71
N PRO A 434 -22.84 -3.85 -4.51
CA PRO A 434 -23.57 -4.95 -5.14
C PRO A 434 -25.06 -4.98 -4.79
N ARG A 435 -25.42 -4.57 -3.57
CA ARG A 435 -26.82 -4.52 -3.13
C ARG A 435 -27.64 -3.49 -3.91
N ASP A 436 -27.06 -2.33 -4.23
CA ASP A 436 -27.70 -1.33 -5.10
C ASP A 436 -28.00 -1.93 -6.48
N VAL A 437 -27.02 -2.60 -7.09
CA VAL A 437 -27.19 -3.29 -8.38
C VAL A 437 -28.29 -4.37 -8.29
N VAL A 438 -28.31 -5.19 -7.24
CA VAL A 438 -29.37 -6.19 -7.01
C VAL A 438 -30.75 -5.52 -6.92
N ASN A 439 -30.87 -4.39 -6.23
CA ASN A 439 -32.12 -3.67 -6.10
C ASN A 439 -32.61 -3.10 -7.44
N LYS A 440 -31.68 -2.58 -8.26
CA LYS A 440 -31.98 -2.13 -9.63
C LYS A 440 -32.52 -3.29 -10.48
N VAL A 441 -31.89 -4.47 -10.42
CA VAL A 441 -32.39 -5.69 -11.09
C VAL A 441 -33.79 -6.07 -10.64
N LYS A 442 -34.07 -6.07 -9.32
CA LYS A 442 -35.41 -6.35 -8.79
C LYS A 442 -36.46 -5.37 -9.35
N ARG A 443 -36.14 -4.08 -9.46
CA ARG A 443 -37.01 -3.06 -10.04
C ARG A 443 -37.26 -3.30 -11.54
N ILE A 444 -36.23 -3.69 -12.30
CA ILE A 444 -36.37 -4.02 -13.74
C ILE A 444 -37.35 -5.19 -13.92
N LEU A 445 -37.18 -6.26 -13.13
CA LEU A 445 -38.02 -7.46 -13.21
C LEU A 445 -39.43 -7.27 -12.63
N SER A 446 -39.65 -6.23 -11.81
CA SER A 446 -40.95 -5.97 -11.21
C SER A 446 -42.03 -5.69 -12.26
N ASN A 447 -43.10 -6.49 -12.21
CA ASN A 447 -44.24 -6.44 -13.12
C ASN A 447 -43.87 -6.64 -14.61
N MET A 448 -42.72 -7.24 -14.90
CA MET A 448 -42.32 -7.56 -16.26
C MET A 448 -43.02 -8.87 -16.70
N LYS A 449 -43.89 -8.77 -17.71
CA LYS A 449 -44.47 -9.94 -18.38
C LYS A 449 -43.47 -10.45 -19.39
N PHE A 450 -43.02 -11.68 -19.20
CA PHE A 450 -42.22 -12.37 -20.18
C PHE A 450 -43.12 -13.41 -20.84
N ASP A 451 -43.60 -13.07 -22.03
CA ASP A 451 -44.44 -13.93 -22.86
C ASP A 451 -43.70 -15.22 -23.27
#